data_AF-F9U6T1-F1
#
_entry.id   AF-F9U6T1-F1
#
_cell.length_a   1.000
_cell.length_b   1.000
_cell.length_c   1.000
_cell.angle_alpha   90.00
_cell.angle_beta   90.00
_cell.angle_gamma   90.00
#
_symmetry.space_group_name_H-M   'P 1'
#
loop_
_entity.id
_entity.type
_entity.pdbx_description
1 polymer ?
#
loop_
_entity_poly.entity_id
_entity_poly.type
_entity_poly.pdbx_seq_one_letter_code
_entity_poly.pdbx_strand_id
1 'polypeptide(L)'
;MGCQTAIAEQIIEQGGDDVLSLKGNQETLASEVEEAFIHADAREYEGVDKEVLETVERGHSRLETRRYRTLGDLSGVPRSTLWEGMNMIGLVDTRREIDGQVSIDIRCFIGSTGISATRFADAVLRHLALSRLKNDDTKVGLKNKRLRAACNEDYLAKLLFEWPENKEKTGVSGKPNIRKAICDCPDSLIP
;
A
#
# COMPACT_ATOMS: atom_id res chain seq x y z
N MET A 1 -21.52 0.03 1.83
CA MET A 1 -20.61 -1.00 1.27
C MET A 1 -20.84 -1.28 -0.22
N GLY A 2 -22.07 -1.24 -0.77
CA GLY A 2 -22.34 -1.70 -2.15
C GLY A 2 -21.70 -0.97 -3.34
N CYS A 3 -21.11 0.21 -3.18
CA CYS A 3 -20.50 0.94 -4.32
C CYS A 3 -19.11 0.39 -4.70
N GLN A 4 -18.34 -0.11 -3.74
CA GLN A 4 -16.99 -0.65 -4.01
C GLN A 4 -17.07 -2.07 -4.57
N THR A 5 -17.96 -2.91 -4.01
CA THR A 5 -18.16 -4.29 -4.45
C THR A 5 -18.69 -4.35 -5.88
N ALA A 6 -19.67 -3.51 -6.25
CA ALA A 6 -20.19 -3.46 -7.61
C ALA A 6 -19.16 -3.01 -8.66
N ILE A 7 -18.21 -2.15 -8.28
CA ILE A 7 -17.11 -1.74 -9.18
C ILE A 7 -16.10 -2.89 -9.33
N ALA A 8 -15.78 -3.59 -8.24
CA ALA A 8 -14.90 -4.75 -8.26
C ALA A 8 -15.46 -5.88 -9.15
N GLU A 9 -16.75 -6.19 -9.00
CA GLU A 9 -17.47 -7.15 -9.84
C GLU A 9 -17.36 -6.77 -11.33
N GLN A 10 -17.63 -5.49 -11.66
CA GLN A 10 -17.55 -5.01 -13.04
C GLN A 10 -16.12 -5.09 -13.63
N ILE A 11 -15.07 -4.91 -12.81
CA ILE A 11 -13.67 -5.05 -13.24
C ILE A 11 -13.37 -6.51 -13.58
N ILE A 12 -13.81 -7.44 -12.72
CA ILE A 12 -13.64 -8.88 -12.91
C ILE A 12 -14.42 -9.37 -14.14
N GLU A 13 -15.67 -8.93 -14.33
CA GLU A 13 -16.48 -9.24 -15.52
C GLU A 13 -15.81 -8.80 -16.83
N GLN A 14 -15.03 -7.72 -16.80
CA GLN A 14 -14.27 -7.23 -17.96
C GLN A 14 -12.91 -7.91 -18.12
N GLY A 15 -12.61 -8.93 -17.31
CA GLY A 15 -11.36 -9.69 -17.34
C GLY A 15 -10.17 -8.98 -16.69
N GLY A 16 -10.43 -7.95 -15.87
CA GLY A 16 -9.43 -7.28 -15.07
C GLY A 16 -9.33 -7.85 -13.66
N ASP A 17 -8.17 -7.69 -13.04
CA ASP A 17 -7.98 -8.00 -11.62
C ASP A 17 -8.21 -6.73 -10.78
N ASP A 18 -8.87 -6.87 -9.63
CA ASP A 18 -9.09 -5.78 -8.67
C ASP A 18 -8.25 -5.98 -7.40
N VAL A 19 -7.77 -4.86 -6.84
CA VAL A 19 -7.05 -4.82 -5.55
C VAL A 19 -7.59 -3.64 -4.75
N LEU A 20 -8.25 -3.96 -3.64
CA LEU A 20 -8.90 -2.98 -2.79
C LEU A 20 -8.14 -2.82 -1.47
N SER A 21 -7.79 -1.58 -1.12
CA SER A 21 -7.22 -1.25 0.18
C SER A 21 -8.28 -1.25 1.28
N LEU A 22 -8.05 -2.01 2.35
CA LEU A 22 -8.89 -1.98 3.54
C LEU A 22 -8.51 -0.78 4.41
N LYS A 23 -9.44 0.13 4.70
CA LYS A 23 -9.18 1.32 5.55
C LYS A 23 -10.39 1.72 6.37
N GLY A 24 -10.23 1.83 7.70
CA GLY A 24 -11.00 2.66 8.65
C GLY A 24 -12.54 2.56 8.71
N ASN A 25 -13.20 1.89 7.76
CA ASN A 25 -14.63 1.58 7.75
C ASN A 25 -14.89 0.07 7.68
N GLN A 26 -13.85 -0.73 7.44
CA GLN A 26 -13.86 -2.20 7.38
C GLN A 26 -12.92 -2.78 8.45
N GLU A 27 -12.92 -2.19 9.65
CA GLU A 27 -11.98 -2.55 10.72
C GLU A 27 -11.96 -4.06 10.97
N THR A 28 -13.11 -4.73 10.93
CA THR A 28 -13.19 -6.18 11.16
C THR A 28 -12.54 -7.02 10.05
N LEU A 29 -12.71 -6.67 8.77
CA LEU A 29 -12.08 -7.42 7.67
C LEU A 29 -10.57 -7.14 7.63
N ALA A 30 -10.16 -5.91 7.95
CA ALA A 30 -8.74 -5.57 8.06
C ALA A 30 -8.06 -6.37 9.17
N SER A 31 -8.69 -6.47 10.35
CA SER A 31 -8.19 -7.29 11.47
C SER A 31 -8.10 -8.77 11.11
N GLU A 32 -9.09 -9.34 10.42
CA GLU A 32 -9.03 -10.74 9.94
C GLU A 32 -7.81 -10.96 9.02
N VAL A 33 -7.55 -10.04 8.10
CA VAL A 33 -6.37 -10.12 7.22
C VAL A 33 -5.08 -10.03 8.04
N GLU A 34 -4.98 -9.07 8.96
CA GLU A 34 -3.79 -8.94 9.84
C GLU A 34 -3.56 -10.21 10.66
N GLU A 35 -4.61 -10.75 11.28
CA GLU A 35 -4.56 -11.99 12.04
C GLU A 35 -4.14 -13.18 11.17
N ALA A 36 -4.66 -13.28 9.93
CA ALA A 36 -4.24 -14.32 9.00
C ALA A 36 -2.73 -14.27 8.70
N PHE A 37 -2.17 -13.06 8.53
CA PHE A 37 -0.72 -12.89 8.37
C PHE A 37 0.07 -13.21 9.65
N ILE A 38 -0.44 -12.83 10.83
CA ILE A 38 0.19 -13.18 12.12
C ILE A 38 0.21 -14.70 12.31
N HIS A 39 -0.89 -15.38 12.03
CA HIS A 39 -0.98 -16.84 12.11
C HIS A 39 -0.06 -17.51 11.08
N ALA A 40 0.01 -16.98 9.86
CA ALA A 40 0.92 -17.47 8.84
C ALA A 40 2.39 -17.29 9.25
N ASP A 41 2.77 -16.13 9.79
CA ASP A 41 4.10 -15.87 10.34
C ASP A 41 4.43 -16.86 11.48
N ALA A 42 3.50 -17.09 12.41
CA ALA A 42 3.68 -17.98 13.57
C ALA A 42 3.90 -19.46 13.18
N ARG A 43 3.38 -19.90 12.03
CA ARG A 43 3.60 -21.24 11.46
C ARG A 43 4.69 -21.26 10.38
N GLU A 44 5.49 -20.21 10.26
CA GLU A 44 6.49 -20.04 9.20
C GLU A 44 5.94 -20.27 7.78
N TYR A 45 4.64 -19.98 7.60
CA TYR A 45 3.85 -20.18 6.39
C TYR A 45 3.82 -21.64 5.89
N GLU A 46 3.94 -22.60 6.79
CA GLU A 46 3.82 -24.02 6.46
C GLU A 46 2.42 -24.32 5.90
N GLY A 47 2.38 -24.94 4.71
CA GLY A 47 1.13 -25.31 4.03
C GLY A 47 0.35 -24.13 3.44
N VAL A 48 0.96 -22.95 3.30
CA VAL A 48 0.32 -21.74 2.77
C VAL A 48 0.96 -21.29 1.47
N ASP A 49 0.15 -21.13 0.43
CA ASP A 49 0.58 -20.50 -0.81
C ASP A 49 0.82 -19.01 -0.57
N LYS A 50 2.08 -18.59 -0.72
CA LYS A 50 2.52 -17.21 -0.50
C LYS A 50 3.49 -16.75 -1.58
N GLU A 51 3.48 -15.44 -1.81
CA GLU A 51 4.62 -14.75 -2.41
C GLU A 51 5.00 -13.52 -1.60
N VAL A 52 6.29 -13.19 -1.64
CA VAL A 52 6.86 -12.01 -1.00
C VAL A 52 7.71 -11.26 -2.02
N LEU A 53 7.56 -9.94 -2.05
CA LEU A 53 8.41 -9.03 -2.81
C LEU A 53 8.85 -7.90 -1.90
N GLU A 54 10.13 -7.55 -1.92
CA GLU A 54 10.65 -6.37 -1.25
C GLU A 54 11.20 -5.40 -2.27
N THR A 55 10.83 -4.13 -2.13
CA THR A 55 11.39 -3.04 -2.92
C THR A 55 12.01 -1.99 -2.01
N VAL A 56 13.10 -1.40 -2.49
CA VAL A 56 13.78 -0.29 -1.81
C VAL A 56 13.86 0.88 -2.77
N GLU A 57 13.24 1.98 -2.38
CA GLU A 57 13.20 3.21 -3.15
C GLU A 57 14.05 4.26 -2.47
N ARG A 58 15.03 4.78 -3.19
CA ARG A 58 15.87 5.89 -2.75
C ARG A 58 15.45 7.15 -3.49
N GLY A 59 14.86 8.09 -2.76
CA GLY A 59 14.76 9.48 -3.15
C GLY A 59 15.88 10.30 -2.51
N HIS A 60 15.95 11.59 -2.83
CA HIS A 60 17.03 12.48 -2.38
C HIS A 60 17.23 12.51 -0.85
N SER A 61 16.14 12.70 -0.08
CA SER A 61 16.17 12.68 1.40
C SER A 61 15.30 11.58 2.01
N ARG A 62 14.78 10.68 1.18
CA ARG A 62 13.81 9.65 1.56
C ARG A 62 14.32 8.27 1.18
N LEU A 63 14.35 7.36 2.14
CA LEU A 63 14.49 5.94 1.90
C LEU A 63 13.16 5.26 2.23
N GLU A 64 12.58 4.55 1.28
CA GLU A 64 11.33 3.82 1.50
C GLU A 64 11.49 2.36 1.12
N THR A 65 11.44 1.48 2.11
CA THR A 65 11.39 0.03 1.91
C THR A 65 9.95 -0.42 2.01
N ARG A 66 9.46 -1.14 1.00
CA ARG A 66 8.13 -1.76 1.04
C ARG A 66 8.24 -3.26 0.86
N ARG A 67 7.64 -4.00 1.79
CA ARG A 67 7.54 -5.45 1.73
C ARG A 67 6.09 -5.83 1.44
N TYR A 68 5.88 -6.40 0.27
CA TYR A 68 4.61 -6.88 -0.23
C TYR A 68 4.51 -8.37 0.09
N ARG A 69 3.43 -8.77 0.77
CA ARG A 69 3.13 -10.16 1.09
C ARG A 69 1.74 -10.49 0.59
N THR A 70 1.58 -11.63 -0.04
CA THR A 70 0.29 -12.13 -0.54
C THR A 70 0.06 -13.56 -0.07
N LEU A 71 -1.18 -13.89 0.26
CA LEU A 71 -1.62 -15.23 0.62
C LEU A 71 -2.83 -15.62 -0.23
N GLY A 72 -2.85 -16.86 -0.71
CA GLY A 72 -4.02 -17.46 -1.37
C GLY A 72 -4.97 -18.17 -0.39
N ASP A 73 -4.49 -18.45 0.83
CA ASP A 73 -5.29 -19.07 1.88
C ASP A 73 -6.23 -18.05 2.53
N LEU A 74 -7.53 -18.18 2.23
CA LEU A 74 -8.57 -17.31 2.77
C LEU A 74 -9.26 -17.90 4.03
N SER A 75 -8.80 -19.05 4.53
CA SER A 75 -9.45 -19.74 5.66
C SER A 75 -9.49 -18.90 6.95
N GLY A 76 -8.50 -18.02 7.14
CA GLY A 76 -8.44 -17.07 8.26
C GLY A 76 -9.31 -15.82 8.09
N VAL A 77 -10.00 -15.65 6.95
CA VAL A 77 -10.75 -14.44 6.61
C VAL A 77 -12.18 -14.82 6.22
N PRO A 78 -13.06 -15.16 7.20
CA PRO A 78 -14.42 -15.63 6.90
C PRO A 78 -15.26 -14.61 6.12
N ARG A 79 -15.00 -13.32 6.29
CA ARG A 79 -15.70 -12.25 5.55
C ARG A 79 -15.26 -12.11 4.10
N SER A 80 -14.26 -12.88 3.65
CA SER A 80 -13.90 -12.98 2.23
C SER A 80 -15.10 -13.43 1.35
N THR A 81 -16.01 -14.23 1.93
CA THR A 81 -17.25 -14.68 1.26
C THR A 81 -18.20 -13.57 0.85
N LEU A 82 -18.05 -12.35 1.40
CA LEU A 82 -18.82 -11.16 1.00
C LEU A 82 -18.32 -10.55 -0.31
N TRP A 83 -17.21 -11.04 -0.86
CA TRP A 83 -16.53 -10.51 -2.04
C TRP A 83 -16.41 -11.61 -3.09
N GLU A 84 -17.26 -11.52 -4.12
CA GLU A 84 -17.23 -12.47 -5.22
C GLU A 84 -15.90 -12.37 -6.00
N GLY A 85 -15.31 -13.52 -6.32
CA GLY A 85 -14.04 -13.59 -7.07
C GLY A 85 -12.79 -13.26 -6.26
N MET A 86 -12.90 -13.00 -4.96
CA MET A 86 -11.73 -12.81 -4.08
C MET A 86 -10.89 -14.08 -4.01
N ASN A 87 -9.60 -13.96 -4.32
CA ASN A 87 -8.67 -15.10 -4.36
C ASN A 87 -7.34 -14.85 -3.65
N MET A 88 -7.15 -13.66 -3.08
CA MET A 88 -5.94 -13.32 -2.34
C MET A 88 -6.21 -12.27 -1.25
N ILE A 89 -5.41 -12.34 -0.18
CA ILE A 89 -5.23 -11.26 0.79
C ILE A 89 -3.79 -10.75 0.74
N GLY A 90 -3.64 -9.45 0.88
CA GLY A 90 -2.37 -8.76 0.69
C GLY A 90 -2.06 -7.87 1.88
N LEU A 91 -0.78 -7.80 2.23
CA LEU A 91 -0.29 -6.93 3.28
C LEU A 91 0.99 -6.25 2.82
N VAL A 92 1.06 -4.94 3.05
CA VAL A 92 2.21 -4.10 2.70
C VAL A 92 2.75 -3.45 3.95
N ASP A 93 3.96 -3.85 4.33
CA ASP A 93 4.74 -3.18 5.37
C ASP A 93 5.58 -2.10 4.69
N THR A 94 5.37 -0.83 5.06
CA THR A 94 6.17 0.28 4.55
C THR A 94 7.01 0.86 5.67
N ARG A 95 8.33 0.81 5.52
CA ARG A 95 9.29 1.55 6.34
C ARG A 95 9.78 2.75 5.54
N ARG A 96 9.45 3.95 6.01
CA ARG A 96 9.88 5.21 5.39
C ARG A 96 10.77 5.98 6.35
N GLU A 97 11.96 6.29 5.90
CA GLU A 97 12.92 7.16 6.57
C GLU A 97 13.02 8.50 5.83
N ILE A 98 12.76 9.60 6.54
CA ILE A 98 12.92 10.97 6.05
C ILE A 98 13.69 11.74 7.10
N ASP A 99 14.80 12.38 6.73
CA ASP A 99 15.62 13.21 7.62
C ASP A 99 15.96 12.51 8.96
N GLY A 100 16.29 11.21 8.90
CA GLY A 100 16.62 10.37 10.06
C GLY A 100 15.41 9.90 10.90
N GLN A 101 14.18 10.30 10.56
CA GLN A 101 12.97 9.82 11.21
C GLN A 101 12.39 8.63 10.47
N VAL A 102 12.29 7.49 11.17
CA VAL A 102 11.65 6.27 10.66
C VAL A 102 10.16 6.29 10.98
N SER A 103 9.34 5.95 9.99
CA SER A 103 7.91 5.73 10.11
C SER A 103 7.56 4.36 9.53
N ILE A 104 6.65 3.65 10.19
CA ILE A 104 6.16 2.34 9.77
C ILE A 104 4.66 2.45 9.53
N ASP A 105 4.19 1.92 8.40
CA ASP A 105 2.79 1.92 7.99
C ASP A 105 2.45 0.53 7.45
N ILE A 106 1.41 -0.09 7.99
CA ILE A 106 0.90 -1.39 7.55
C ILE A 106 -0.43 -1.15 6.83
N ARG A 107 -0.59 -1.77 5.66
CA ARG A 107 -1.84 -1.71 4.89
C ARG A 107 -2.27 -3.10 4.45
N CYS A 108 -3.54 -3.40 4.70
CA CYS A 108 -4.18 -4.64 4.28
C CYS A 108 -5.00 -4.44 3.02
N PHE A 109 -5.05 -5.49 2.19
CA PHE A 109 -5.69 -5.50 0.90
C PHE A 109 -6.42 -6.82 0.67
N ILE A 110 -7.46 -6.75 -0.16
CA ILE A 110 -8.13 -7.91 -0.74
C ILE A 110 -8.09 -7.76 -2.26
N GLY A 111 -8.12 -8.88 -2.99
CA GLY A 111 -8.13 -8.78 -4.44
C GLY A 111 -8.38 -10.09 -5.17
N SER A 112 -8.34 -9.97 -6.51
CA SER A 112 -8.52 -11.07 -7.46
C SER A 112 -7.29 -11.32 -8.35
N THR A 113 -6.15 -10.66 -8.10
CA THR A 113 -4.90 -10.79 -8.89
C THR A 113 -4.19 -12.15 -8.77
N GLY A 114 -4.69 -13.04 -7.92
CA GLY A 114 -3.96 -14.21 -7.45
C GLY A 114 -2.80 -13.82 -6.51
N ILE A 115 -1.95 -14.80 -6.18
CA ILE A 115 -0.85 -14.65 -5.22
C ILE A 115 0.40 -13.98 -5.79
N SER A 116 0.34 -13.36 -6.97
CA SER A 116 1.53 -12.76 -7.57
C SER A 116 1.93 -11.46 -6.85
N ALA A 117 3.01 -11.49 -6.07
CA ALA A 117 3.47 -10.33 -5.31
C ALA A 117 3.88 -9.16 -6.22
N THR A 118 4.35 -9.45 -7.44
CA THR A 118 4.70 -8.42 -8.43
C THR A 118 3.44 -7.71 -8.97
N ARG A 119 2.42 -8.47 -9.39
CA ARG A 119 1.15 -7.88 -9.87
C ARG A 119 0.45 -7.09 -8.77
N PHE A 120 0.48 -7.63 -7.55
CA PHE A 120 -0.03 -6.96 -6.37
C PHE A 120 0.72 -5.65 -6.10
N ALA A 121 2.06 -5.65 -6.13
CA ALA A 121 2.86 -4.45 -5.94
C ALA A 121 2.53 -3.36 -6.97
N ASP A 122 2.40 -3.72 -8.26
CA ASP A 122 2.01 -2.79 -9.32
C ASP A 122 0.63 -2.16 -9.05
N ALA A 123 -0.34 -2.96 -8.63
CA ALA A 123 -1.68 -2.48 -8.28
C ALA A 123 -1.65 -1.53 -7.09
N VAL A 124 -0.90 -1.87 -6.03
CA VAL A 124 -0.70 -1.01 -4.85
C VAL A 124 -0.04 0.31 -5.24
N LEU A 125 1.02 0.28 -6.05
CA LEU A 125 1.72 1.49 -6.51
C LEU A 125 0.78 2.41 -7.30
N ARG A 126 -0.06 1.86 -8.18
CA ARG A 126 -1.09 2.64 -8.90
C ARG A 126 -2.10 3.27 -7.94
N HIS A 127 -2.54 2.54 -6.92
CA HIS A 127 -3.43 3.08 -5.88
C HIS A 127 -2.77 4.25 -5.10
N LEU A 128 -1.50 4.10 -4.72
CA LEU A 128 -0.74 5.15 -4.06
C LEU A 128 -0.55 6.37 -4.98
N ALA A 129 -0.26 6.16 -6.26
CA ALA A 129 -0.13 7.21 -7.26
C ALA A 129 -1.40 8.06 -7.37
N LEU A 130 -2.59 7.43 -7.41
CA LEU A 130 -3.86 8.14 -7.44
C LEU A 130 -4.05 9.07 -6.24
N SER A 131 -3.62 8.64 -5.04
CA SER A 131 -3.66 9.49 -3.85
C SER A 131 -2.70 10.70 -3.96
N ARG A 132 -1.55 10.50 -4.61
CA ARG A 132 -0.50 11.50 -4.80
C ARG A 132 -0.80 12.50 -5.92
N LEU A 133 -1.65 12.16 -6.89
CA LEU A 133 -2.08 13.05 -7.98
C LEU A 133 -2.63 14.40 -7.51
N LYS A 134 -3.20 14.46 -6.30
CA LYS A 134 -3.71 15.71 -5.71
C LYS A 134 -2.60 16.73 -5.42
N ASN A 135 -1.38 16.26 -5.21
CA ASN A 135 -0.22 17.09 -4.86
C ASN A 135 0.71 17.33 -6.05
N ASP A 136 0.43 16.72 -7.21
CA ASP A 136 1.18 16.97 -8.45
C ASP A 136 0.87 18.36 -9.00
N ASP A 137 1.91 19.15 -9.27
CA ASP A 137 1.81 20.54 -9.73
C ASP A 137 1.79 20.68 -11.26
N THR A 138 1.89 19.57 -11.99
CA THR A 138 1.83 19.55 -13.47
C THR A 138 0.56 20.26 -13.95
N LYS A 139 0.71 21.25 -14.84
CA LYS A 139 -0.38 22.10 -15.36
C LYS A 139 -1.25 21.39 -16.41
N VAL A 140 -1.81 20.23 -16.07
CA VAL A 140 -2.75 19.47 -16.91
C VAL A 140 -3.97 19.06 -16.09
N GLY A 141 -5.13 18.92 -16.74
CA GLY A 141 -6.38 18.52 -16.06
C GLY A 141 -6.29 17.13 -15.41
N LEU A 142 -7.03 16.91 -14.33
CA LEU A 142 -6.95 15.68 -13.51
C LEU A 142 -7.19 14.39 -14.33
N LYS A 143 -8.09 14.43 -15.32
CA LYS A 143 -8.34 13.30 -16.25
C LYS A 143 -7.06 12.91 -16.99
N ASN A 144 -6.30 13.88 -17.48
CA ASN A 144 -5.05 13.64 -18.20
C ASN A 144 -3.92 13.19 -17.26
N LYS A 145 -3.87 13.70 -16.01
CA LYS A 145 -2.93 13.20 -15.01
C LYS A 145 -3.16 11.71 -14.70
N ARG A 146 -4.43 11.33 -14.51
CA ARG A 146 -4.82 9.92 -14.31
C ARG A 146 -4.41 9.05 -15.48
N LEU A 147 -4.68 9.50 -16.71
CA LEU A 147 -4.28 8.78 -17.92
C LEU A 147 -2.75 8.62 -18.02
N ARG A 148 -1.99 9.67 -17.72
CA ARG A 148 -0.52 9.60 -17.71
C ARG A 148 0.01 8.64 -16.64
N ALA A 149 -0.53 8.68 -15.43
CA ALA A 149 -0.16 7.74 -14.36
C ALA A 149 -0.50 6.28 -14.69
N ALA A 150 -1.51 6.04 -15.53
CA ALA A 150 -1.87 4.69 -15.97
C ALA A 150 -0.99 4.17 -17.12
N CYS A 151 -0.52 5.05 -18.01
CA CYS A 151 0.09 4.65 -19.29
C CYS A 151 1.56 5.05 -19.46
N ASN A 152 2.18 5.72 -18.49
CA ASN A 152 3.57 6.18 -18.58
C ASN A 152 4.32 5.83 -17.29
N GLU A 153 5.26 4.89 -17.40
CA GLU A 153 6.06 4.39 -16.27
C GLU A 153 6.97 5.47 -15.68
N ASP A 154 7.57 6.33 -16.51
CA ASP A 154 8.43 7.43 -16.03
C ASP A 154 7.64 8.45 -15.21
N TYR A 155 6.44 8.80 -15.66
CA TYR A 155 5.55 9.72 -14.95
C TYR A 155 5.04 9.09 -13.65
N LEU A 156 4.74 7.79 -13.66
CA LEU A 156 4.35 7.04 -12.47
C LEU A 156 5.52 6.98 -11.46
N ALA A 157 6.72 6.68 -11.92
CA ALA A 157 7.94 6.67 -11.12
C ALA A 157 8.21 8.05 -10.51
N LYS A 158 8.12 9.12 -11.31
CA LYS A 158 8.22 10.50 -10.83
C LYS A 158 7.19 10.78 -9.73
N LEU A 159 5.93 10.47 -9.96
CA LEU A 159 4.85 10.74 -9.00
C LEU A 159 5.01 9.96 -7.69
N LEU A 160 5.60 8.77 -7.74
CA LEU A 160 5.76 7.91 -6.58
C LEU A 160 7.07 8.21 -5.82
N PHE A 161 8.14 8.56 -6.53
CA PHE A 161 9.51 8.57 -6.02
C PHE A 161 10.14 9.96 -5.98
N GLU A 162 9.68 10.91 -6.81
CA GLU A 162 10.11 12.31 -6.76
C GLU A 162 9.09 13.15 -5.97
N TRP A 163 9.53 13.71 -4.85
CA TRP A 163 8.71 14.66 -4.09
C TRP A 163 8.80 16.05 -4.74
N PRO A 164 7.70 16.81 -4.90
CA PRO A 164 7.79 18.18 -5.38
C PRO A 164 8.62 18.99 -4.39
N GLU A 165 9.65 19.68 -4.89
CA GLU A 165 10.49 20.56 -4.09
C GLU A 165 9.63 21.40 -3.14
N ASN A 166 9.94 21.34 -1.84
CA ASN A 166 9.45 22.35 -0.92
C ASN A 166 10.01 23.67 -1.44
N LYS A 167 9.19 24.44 -2.18
CA LYS A 167 9.46 25.86 -2.35
C LYS A 167 9.42 26.43 -0.94
N GLU A 168 10.60 26.68 -0.38
CA GLU A 168 10.77 27.31 0.92
C GLU A 168 9.86 28.54 0.99
N LYS A 169 8.74 28.41 1.68
CA LYS A 169 7.99 29.57 2.13
C LYS A 169 8.63 29.96 3.45
N THR A 170 9.58 30.87 3.38
CA THR A 170 10.02 31.69 4.51
C THR A 170 8.76 32.26 5.20
N GLY A 171 8.43 31.80 6.42
CA GLY A 171 7.22 32.26 7.10
C GLY A 171 6.86 31.51 8.40
N VAL A 172 7.67 31.73 9.43
CA VAL A 172 7.43 31.72 10.90
C VAL A 172 6.12 31.11 11.48
N SER A 173 6.33 30.23 12.47
CA SER A 173 5.54 29.95 13.69
C SER A 173 4.15 29.29 13.60
N GLY A 174 4.10 28.04 14.09
CA GLY A 174 2.89 27.44 14.68
C GLY A 174 3.21 26.05 15.24
N LYS A 175 3.15 25.88 16.57
CA LYS A 175 3.52 24.64 17.28
C LYS A 175 2.67 23.45 16.79
N PRO A 176 3.25 22.28 16.45
CA PRO A 176 2.48 21.11 16.06
C PRO A 176 1.98 20.36 17.30
N ASN A 177 0.67 20.15 17.36
CA ASN A 177 0.01 19.25 18.30
C ASN A 177 -0.16 17.91 17.56
N ILE A 178 0.76 16.95 17.78
CA ILE A 178 0.71 15.62 17.16
C ILE A 178 1.00 14.59 18.25
N ARG A 179 0.04 13.68 18.48
CA ARG A 179 0.30 12.42 19.19
C ARG A 179 1.20 11.56 18.29
N LYS A 180 2.50 11.62 18.57
CA LYS A 180 3.59 10.90 17.91
C LYS A 180 3.87 9.65 18.76
N ALA A 181 3.61 8.45 18.25
CA ALA A 181 4.21 7.25 18.81
C ALA A 181 5.64 7.20 18.28
N ILE A 182 6.57 7.72 19.08
CA ILE A 182 8.01 7.62 18.85
C ILE A 182 8.41 6.23 19.34
N CYS A 183 8.79 5.33 18.44
CA CYS A 183 9.56 4.16 18.82
C CYS A 183 11.04 4.54 18.65
N ASP A 184 11.68 4.92 19.76
CA ASP A 184 13.12 5.00 19.84
C ASP A 184 13.68 3.58 19.71
N CYS A 185 14.45 3.31 18.65
CA CYS A 185 15.30 2.12 18.61
C CYS A 185 16.50 2.37 19.52
N PRO A 186 16.77 1.52 20.52
CA PRO A 186 18.03 1.59 21.24
C PRO A 186 19.14 1.03 20.35
N ASP A 187 20.06 1.91 19.95
CA ASP A 187 21.38 1.54 19.43
C ASP A 187 22.11 0.75 20.52
N SER A 188 22.23 -0.57 20.33
CA SER A 188 23.41 -1.37 20.66
C SER A 188 23.06 -2.85 20.64
N LEU A 189 23.79 -3.60 19.80
CA LEU A 189 24.33 -4.95 20.02
C LEU A 189 24.45 -5.67 18.68
N ILE A 190 25.60 -5.46 18.03
CA ILE A 190 26.24 -6.47 17.17
C ILE A 190 27.59 -6.75 17.88
N PRO A 191 27.96 -8.02 18.06
CA PRO A 191 28.98 -8.47 19.03
C PRO A 191 30.39 -7.92 18.80
#